data_AF-R6TT88-F1
#
_entry.id   AF-R6TT88-F1
#
_cell.length_a   1.000
_cell.length_b   1.000
_cell.length_c   1.000
_cell.angle_alpha   90.00
_cell.angle_beta   90.00
_cell.angle_gamma   90.00
#
_symmetry.space_group_name_H-M   'P 1'
#
loop_
_entity.id
_entity.type
_entity.pdbx_description
1 polymer ?
#
loop_
_entity_poly.entity_id
_entity_poly.type
_entity_poly.pdbx_seq_one_letter_code
_entity_poly.pdbx_strand_id
1 'polypeptide(L)'
;MSGYGITGLELKKTPSGKPYFADSTGKEADFHFSISHSGNIAACAIGNTPCGIDVETKPVPERVMKRFFPDCTDKDEAITLWTRMESAGKLDGKGFFAVPDRELFFVSFKKDGFTLTVCTEKDERVVFF
;
A
#
# COMPACT_ATOMS: atom_id res chain seq x y z
N MET A 1 6.65 -28.47 -5.85
CA MET A 1 5.22 -28.14 -5.75
C MET A 1 5.10 -26.64 -5.50
N SER A 2 4.59 -25.84 -6.43
CA SER A 2 4.10 -24.48 -6.12
C SER A 2 2.61 -24.44 -6.45
N GLY A 3 1.78 -24.41 -5.39
CA GLY A 3 0.34 -24.67 -5.45
C GLY A 3 -0.54 -23.53 -5.98
N TYR A 4 -0.01 -22.59 -6.76
CA TYR A 4 -0.78 -21.41 -7.21
C TYR A 4 -0.54 -21.00 -8.67
N GLY A 5 0.05 -21.87 -9.50
CA GLY A 5 0.27 -21.60 -10.93
C GLY A 5 1.33 -20.53 -11.25
N ILE A 6 1.92 -19.89 -10.24
CA ILE A 6 3.08 -19.02 -10.39
C ILE A 6 4.34 -19.91 -10.36
N THR A 7 4.91 -20.15 -11.53
CA THR A 7 6.16 -20.92 -11.69
C THR A 7 7.20 -20.04 -12.37
N GLY A 8 8.46 -20.15 -11.95
CA GLY A 8 9.58 -19.43 -12.58
C GLY A 8 9.72 -17.97 -12.16
N LEU A 9 8.97 -17.51 -11.15
CA LEU A 9 9.18 -16.20 -10.52
C LEU A 9 9.86 -16.34 -9.17
N GLU A 10 10.78 -15.43 -8.90
CA GLU A 10 11.50 -15.28 -7.65
C GLU A 10 11.11 -13.98 -6.95
N LEU A 11 10.89 -14.04 -5.64
CA LEU A 11 10.66 -12.85 -4.83
C LEU A 11 11.98 -12.11 -4.61
N LYS A 12 12.05 -10.85 -5.07
CA LYS A 12 13.18 -9.94 -4.91
C LYS A 12 12.77 -8.67 -4.16
N LYS A 13 13.74 -7.81 -3.86
CA LYS A 13 13.51 -6.52 -3.19
C LYS A 13 14.25 -5.41 -3.91
N THR A 14 13.62 -4.25 -4.05
CA THR A 14 14.29 -3.03 -4.50
C THR A 14 15.37 -2.61 -3.49
N PRO A 15 16.29 -1.68 -3.83
CA PRO A 15 17.25 -1.14 -2.86
C PRO A 15 16.59 -0.54 -1.61
N SER A 16 15.36 -0.05 -1.75
CA SER A 16 14.57 0.51 -0.65
C SER A 16 13.73 -0.54 0.10
N GLY A 17 13.83 -1.81 -0.28
CA GLY A 17 13.20 -2.94 0.40
C GLY A 17 11.81 -3.32 -0.10
N LYS A 18 11.25 -2.61 -1.10
CA LYS A 18 9.94 -2.95 -1.69
C LYS A 18 10.01 -4.31 -2.39
N PRO A 19 9.16 -5.28 -2.04
CA PRO A 19 9.17 -6.59 -2.68
C PRO A 19 8.59 -6.52 -4.11
N TYR A 20 9.14 -7.33 -5.01
CA TYR A 20 8.65 -7.52 -6.38
C TYR A 20 8.98 -8.94 -6.87
N PHE A 21 8.32 -9.40 -7.94
CA PHE A 21 8.65 -10.68 -8.57
C PHE A 21 9.48 -10.46 -9.83
N ALA A 22 10.47 -11.33 -10.05
CA ALA A 22 11.26 -11.35 -11.28
C ALA A 22 11.46 -12.77 -11.80
N ASP A 23 11.65 -12.93 -13.10
CA ASP A 23 12.01 -14.22 -13.69
C ASP A 23 13.49 -14.57 -13.48
N SER A 24 13.90 -15.75 -13.97
CA SER A 24 15.28 -16.25 -13.89
C SER A 24 16.30 -15.40 -14.65
N THR A 25 15.87 -14.53 -15.57
CA THR A 25 16.74 -13.58 -16.29
C THR A 25 16.91 -12.27 -15.52
N GLY A 26 16.10 -12.05 -14.48
CA GLY A 26 16.06 -10.82 -13.70
C GLY A 26 15.04 -9.80 -14.21
N LYS A 27 14.24 -10.11 -15.24
CA LYS A 27 13.15 -9.24 -15.69
C LYS A 27 12.04 -9.22 -14.64
N GLU A 28 11.58 -8.04 -14.24
CA GLU A 28 10.41 -7.88 -13.37
C GLU A 28 9.15 -8.46 -14.05
N ALA A 29 8.27 -9.06 -13.25
CA ALA A 29 7.00 -9.59 -13.71
C ALA A 29 6.08 -8.46 -14.20
N ASP A 30 5.21 -8.77 -15.17
CA ASP A 30 4.28 -7.78 -15.75
C ASP A 30 3.07 -7.48 -14.84
N PHE A 31 3.23 -7.60 -13.52
CA PHE A 31 2.26 -7.22 -12.49
C PHE A 31 2.99 -6.69 -11.25
N HIS A 32 2.30 -5.84 -10.49
CA HIS A 32 2.79 -5.25 -9.26
C HIS A 32 1.94 -5.70 -8.08
N PHE A 33 2.55 -5.72 -6.90
CA PHE A 33 1.81 -5.94 -5.66
C PHE A 33 2.33 -5.08 -4.52
N SER A 34 1.50 -4.93 -3.51
CA SER A 34 1.85 -4.30 -2.24
C SER A 34 1.14 -5.05 -1.13
N ILE A 35 1.78 -5.15 0.04
CA ILE A 35 1.22 -5.82 1.21
C ILE A 35 1.20 -4.90 2.41
N SER A 36 0.19 -5.08 3.26
CA SER A 36 0.12 -4.48 4.59
C SER A 36 -0.53 -5.43 5.57
N HIS A 37 -0.30 -5.26 6.86
CA HIS A 37 -0.98 -6.00 7.90
C HIS A 37 -1.19 -5.13 9.13
N SER A 38 -2.32 -5.30 9.80
CA SER A 38 -2.61 -4.65 11.07
C SER A 38 -3.60 -5.50 11.84
N GLY A 39 -3.44 -5.57 13.16
CA GLY A 39 -4.21 -6.50 14.00
C GLY A 39 -4.10 -7.94 13.52
N ASN A 40 -5.24 -8.54 13.17
CA ASN A 40 -5.38 -9.93 12.74
C ASN A 40 -5.57 -10.10 11.22
N ILE A 41 -5.38 -9.05 10.42
CA ILE A 41 -5.51 -9.13 8.96
C ILE A 41 -4.20 -8.81 8.24
N ALA A 42 -4.02 -9.45 7.09
CA ALA A 42 -3.08 -9.04 6.08
C ALA A 42 -3.87 -8.72 4.81
N ALA A 43 -3.46 -7.65 4.12
CA ALA A 43 -4.04 -7.21 2.87
C ALA A 43 -2.97 -7.20 1.79
N CYS A 44 -3.38 -7.55 0.57
CA CYS A 44 -2.53 -7.53 -0.61
C CYS A 44 -3.26 -6.81 -1.75
N ALA A 45 -2.68 -5.74 -2.27
CA ALA A 45 -3.07 -5.19 -3.57
C ALA A 45 -2.23 -5.86 -4.65
N ILE A 46 -2.87 -6.25 -5.75
CA ILE A 46 -2.22 -6.78 -6.95
C ILE A 46 -2.86 -6.13 -8.18
N GLY A 47 -2.05 -5.74 -9.16
CA GLY A 47 -2.55 -5.11 -10.38
C GLY A 47 -1.50 -4.94 -11.45
N ASN A 48 -1.94 -4.49 -12.64
CA ASN A 48 -1.06 -4.30 -13.80
C ASN A 48 -0.39 -2.91 -13.83
N THR A 49 -0.60 -2.11 -12.78
CA THR A 49 0.03 -0.79 -12.57
C THR A 49 0.67 -0.77 -11.18
N PRO A 50 1.70 0.05 -10.94
CA PRO A 50 2.25 0.23 -9.60
C PRO A 50 1.15 0.58 -8.60
N CYS A 51 1.10 -0.18 -7.52
CA CYS A 51 0.13 -0.01 -6.46
C CYS A 51 0.81 0.02 -5.08
N GLY A 52 0.10 0.64 -4.14
CA GLY A 52 0.42 0.64 -2.72
C GLY A 52 -0.82 0.31 -1.91
N ILE A 53 -0.68 -0.49 -0.86
CA ILE A 53 -1.78 -0.77 0.08
C ILE A 53 -1.33 -0.49 1.49
N ASP A 54 -2.24 0.08 2.27
CA ASP A 54 -2.08 0.17 3.71
C ASP A 54 -3.37 -0.16 4.44
N VAL A 55 -3.23 -0.71 5.65
CA VAL A 55 -4.35 -1.13 6.48
C VAL A 55 -4.04 -0.88 7.94
N GLU A 56 -4.96 -0.24 8.66
CA GLU A 56 -4.80 0.07 10.07
C GLU A 56 -6.08 -0.15 10.87
N THR A 57 -5.92 -0.66 12.11
CA THR A 57 -7.02 -0.85 13.07
C THR A 57 -6.90 0.02 14.31
N LYS A 58 -5.73 0.62 14.53
CA LYS A 58 -5.46 1.45 15.70
C LYS A 58 -5.48 2.93 15.33
N PRO A 59 -5.93 3.81 16.25
CA PRO A 59 -5.77 5.24 16.06
C PRO A 59 -4.30 5.62 15.84
N VAL A 60 -4.08 6.56 14.93
CA VAL A 60 -2.75 7.10 14.65
C VAL A 60 -2.27 7.90 15.86
N PRO A 61 -1.02 7.72 16.33
CA PRO A 61 -0.51 8.50 17.46
C PRO A 61 -0.61 10.00 17.21
N GLU A 62 -1.10 10.77 18.20
CA GLU A 62 -1.32 12.21 18.06
C GLU A 62 -0.05 12.97 17.62
N ARG A 63 1.13 12.55 18.09
CA ARG A 63 2.44 13.06 17.65
C ARG A 63 2.63 12.96 16.13
N VAL A 64 2.20 11.84 15.54
CA VAL A 64 2.33 11.59 14.10
C VAL A 64 1.36 12.48 13.35
N MET A 65 0.10 12.56 13.81
CA MET A 65 -0.91 13.43 13.22
C MET A 65 -0.49 14.90 13.26
N LYS A 66 -0.03 15.41 14.40
CA LYS A 66 0.47 16.79 14.52
C LYS A 66 1.65 17.11 13.60
N ARG A 67 2.46 16.11 13.27
CA ARG A 67 3.62 16.29 12.38
C ARG A 67 3.21 16.37 10.91
N PHE A 68 2.27 15.54 10.48
CA PHE A 68 1.97 15.35 9.06
C PHE A 68 0.64 15.98 8.62
N PHE A 69 -0.32 16.10 9.53
CA PHE A 69 -1.66 16.66 9.29
C PHE A 69 -2.10 17.52 10.50
N PRO A 70 -1.40 18.63 10.79
CA PRO A 70 -1.66 19.45 11.98
C PRO A 70 -3.08 20.02 12.06
N ASP A 71 -3.72 20.23 10.90
CA ASP A 71 -5.08 20.78 10.80
C ASP A 71 -6.18 19.70 10.91
N CYS A 72 -5.81 18.42 10.92
CA CYS A 72 -6.75 17.31 11.06
C CYS A 72 -7.14 17.11 12.52
N THR A 73 -8.38 17.45 12.86
CA THR A 73 -8.92 17.32 14.22
C THR A 73 -9.83 16.10 14.39
N ASP A 74 -10.36 15.56 13.29
CA ASP A 74 -11.19 14.36 13.29
C ASP A 74 -10.31 13.08 13.31
N LYS A 75 -10.54 12.20 14.29
CA LYS A 75 -9.79 10.95 14.45
C LYS A 75 -10.10 9.92 13.35
N ASP A 76 -11.32 9.94 12.82
CA ASP A 76 -11.75 9.07 11.74
C ASP A 76 -11.18 9.52 10.39
N GLU A 77 -11.02 10.82 10.19
CA GLU A 77 -10.29 11.36 9.05
C GLU A 77 -8.78 11.09 9.17
N ALA A 78 -8.23 11.25 10.36
CA ALA A 78 -6.81 11.06 10.66
C ALA A 78 -6.28 9.68 10.21
N ILE A 79 -6.98 8.61 10.53
CA ILE A 79 -6.59 7.25 10.11
C ILE A 79 -6.68 7.06 8.58
N THR A 80 -7.62 7.75 7.92
CA THR A 80 -7.75 7.69 6.46
C THR A 80 -6.61 8.44 5.78
N LEU A 81 -6.26 9.63 6.27
CA LEU A 81 -5.11 10.40 5.79
C LEU A 81 -3.79 9.65 6.01
N TRP A 82 -3.65 9.00 7.17
CA TRP A 82 -2.49 8.18 7.48
C TRP A 82 -2.35 6.99 6.53
N THR A 83 -3.40 6.17 6.38
CA THR A 83 -3.35 5.02 5.47
C THR A 83 -3.12 5.44 4.01
N ARG A 84 -3.60 6.61 3.57
CA ARG A 84 -3.25 7.19 2.26
C ARG A 84 -1.76 7.54 2.13
N MET A 85 -1.18 8.16 3.15
CA MET A 85 0.25 8.47 3.16
C MET A 85 1.10 7.19 3.13
N GLU A 86 0.77 6.20 3.97
CA GLU A 86 1.50 4.94 4.01
C GLU A 86 1.34 4.13 2.72
N SER A 87 0.14 4.10 2.13
CA SER A 87 -0.06 3.41 0.84
C SER A 87 0.77 4.07 -0.26
N ALA A 88 0.83 5.41 -0.31
CA ALA A 88 1.66 6.15 -1.26
C ALA A 88 3.15 5.87 -1.06
N GLY A 89 3.64 5.87 0.19
CA GLY A 89 5.02 5.51 0.51
C GLY A 89 5.38 4.08 0.10
N LYS A 90 4.42 3.15 0.18
CA LYS A 90 4.55 1.75 -0.27
C LYS A 90 4.47 1.60 -1.79
N LEU A 91 3.75 2.46 -2.50
CA LEU A 91 3.75 2.50 -3.97
C LEU A 91 5.15 2.84 -4.48
N ASP A 92 5.79 3.85 -3.91
CA ASP A 92 7.13 4.29 -4.31
C ASP A 92 8.27 3.44 -3.76
N GLY A 93 7.98 2.66 -2.70
CA GLY A 93 9.01 2.01 -1.91
C GLY A 93 9.92 3.00 -1.15
N LYS A 94 9.56 4.28 -1.07
CA LYS A 94 10.34 5.34 -0.38
C LYS A 94 9.97 5.49 1.10
N GLY A 95 8.94 4.80 1.57
CA GLY A 95 8.45 4.89 2.95
C GLY A 95 7.79 6.24 3.27
N PHE A 96 7.69 6.59 4.56
CA PHE A 96 6.89 7.70 5.09
C PHE A 96 7.26 9.11 4.65
N PHE A 97 8.45 9.31 4.08
CA PHE A 97 8.98 10.65 3.81
C PHE A 97 8.73 11.13 2.38
N ALA A 98 8.13 10.30 1.52
CA ALA A 98 7.82 10.69 0.16
C ALA A 98 6.40 11.26 0.09
N VAL A 99 6.31 12.58 -0.07
CA VAL A 99 5.13 13.17 -0.72
C VAL A 99 5.26 12.78 -2.21
N PRO A 100 4.26 12.11 -2.79
CA PRO A 100 4.27 11.83 -4.23
C PRO A 100 4.39 13.16 -4.98
N ASP A 101 5.33 13.25 -5.91
CA ASP A 101 5.49 14.37 -6.85
C ASP A 101 4.53 14.26 -8.05
N ARG A 102 3.61 13.30 -7.98
CA ARG A 102 2.62 12.97 -9.01
C ARG A 102 1.26 12.74 -8.39
N GLU A 103 0.24 12.90 -9.22
CA GLU A 103 -1.13 12.57 -8.85
C GLU A 103 -1.28 11.06 -8.62
N LEU A 104 -1.96 10.70 -7.53
CA LEU A 104 -2.28 9.32 -7.20
C LEU A 104 -3.80 9.21 -6.97
N PHE A 105 -4.36 8.08 -7.38
CA PHE A 105 -5.76 7.74 -7.17
C PHE A 105 -5.87 6.88 -5.93
N PHE A 106 -6.78 7.24 -5.02
CA PHE A 106 -6.95 6.57 -3.73
C PHE A 106 -8.36 5.98 -3.60
N VAL A 107 -8.44 4.72 -3.22
CA VAL A 107 -9.66 4.07 -2.76
C VAL A 107 -9.47 3.69 -1.30
N SER A 108 -10.21 4.39 -0.42
CA SER A 108 -10.21 4.14 1.02
C SER A 108 -11.59 3.61 1.43
N PHE A 109 -11.62 2.59 2.29
CA PHE A 109 -12.86 2.13 2.92
C PHE A 109 -12.61 1.66 4.34
N LYS A 110 -13.68 1.62 5.12
CA LYS A 110 -13.67 1.16 6.50
C LYS A 110 -14.56 -0.06 6.64
N LYS A 111 -14.06 -1.11 7.28
CA LYS A 111 -14.80 -2.35 7.53
C LYS A 111 -14.30 -3.01 8.80
N ASP A 112 -15.22 -3.41 9.69
CA ASP A 112 -14.94 -4.18 10.91
C ASP A 112 -13.82 -3.60 11.79
N GLY A 113 -13.74 -2.27 11.88
CA GLY A 113 -12.71 -1.57 12.67
C GLY A 113 -11.34 -1.42 11.98
N PHE A 114 -11.26 -1.75 10.69
CA PHE A 114 -10.09 -1.51 9.84
C PHE A 114 -10.35 -0.37 8.88
N THR A 115 -9.35 0.49 8.69
CA THR A 115 -9.28 1.44 7.57
C THR A 115 -8.25 0.91 6.60
N LEU A 116 -8.65 0.70 5.36
CA LEU A 116 -7.77 0.20 4.30
C LEU A 116 -7.76 1.21 3.16
N THR A 117 -6.56 1.50 2.65
CA THR A 117 -6.38 2.36 1.49
C THR A 117 -5.50 1.67 0.45
N VAL A 118 -5.98 1.66 -0.79
CA VAL A 118 -5.19 1.33 -1.97
C VAL A 118 -4.91 2.62 -2.73
N CYS A 119 -3.68 2.81 -3.20
CA CYS A 119 -3.35 3.83 -4.18
C CYS A 119 -2.73 3.25 -5.45
N THR A 120 -2.92 3.98 -6.55
CA THR A 120 -2.47 3.62 -7.90
C THR A 120 -2.08 4.88 -8.68
N GLU A 121 -1.26 4.72 -9.72
CA GLU A 121 -0.85 5.82 -10.62
C GLU A 121 -1.88 6.17 -11.69
N LYS A 122 -2.90 5.33 -11.87
CA LYS A 122 -3.98 5.50 -12.84
C LYS A 122 -5.31 5.31 -12.13
N ASP A 123 -6.36 5.93 -12.64
CA ASP A 123 -7.71 5.67 -12.14
C ASP A 123 -8.13 4.24 -12.51
N GLU A 124 -7.94 3.32 -11.58
CA GLU A 124 -8.20 1.90 -11.74
C GLU A 124 -9.36 1.47 -10.85
N ARG A 125 -10.18 0.56 -11.37
CA ARG A 125 -11.23 -0.06 -10.56
C ARG A 125 -10.59 -1.01 -9.54
N VAL A 126 -10.71 -0.67 -8.26
CA VAL A 126 -10.29 -1.55 -7.16
C VAL A 126 -11.42 -2.52 -6.79
N VAL A 127 -11.12 -3.81 -6.77
CA VAL A 127 -12.05 -4.88 -6.38
C VAL A 127 -11.49 -5.61 -5.16
N PHE A 128 -12.32 -5.79 -4.13
CA PHE A 128 -11.97 -6.47 -2.89
C PHE A 128 -12.58 -7.87 -2.87
N PHE A 129 -11.81 -8.84 -2.37
CA PHE A 129 -12.21 -10.25 -2.23
C PHE A 129 -12.21 -10.66 -0.76
#